data_AF-A0A0F9U717-F1
#
_entry.id   AF-A0A0F9U717-F1
#
_cell.length_a   1.000
_cell.length_b   1.000
_cell.length_c   1.000
_cell.angle_alpha   90.00
_cell.angle_beta   90.00
_cell.angle_gamma   90.00
#
_symmetry.space_group_name_H-M   'P 1'
#
loop_
_entity.id
_entity.type
_entity.pdbx_description
1 polymer ?
#
loop_
_entity_poly.entity_id
_entity_poly.type
_entity_poly.pdbx_seq_one_letter_code
_entity_poly.pdbx_strand_id
1 'polypeptide(L)' 'MFRHLTSRLQAYRNQRNDIRQLSMMDDRALSDIGVGRADIARAVRFGR' A
#
# COMPACT_ATOMS: atom_id res chain seq x y z
N MET A 1 8.06 1.11 27.39
CA MET A 1 8.95 0.44 26.40
C MET A 1 8.22 -0.24 25.22
N PHE A 2 6.89 -0.49 25.26
CA PHE A 2 6.14 -1.18 24.18
C PHE A 2 5.69 -0.33 22.97
N ARG A 3 5.85 1.01 23.01
CA ARG A 3 5.27 1.94 22.02
C ARG A 3 5.98 1.93 20.64
N HIS A 4 7.22 1.43 20.56
CA HIS A 4 7.97 1.40 19.31
C HIS A 4 7.74 0.13 18.47
N LEU A 5 7.38 -1.00 19.10
CA LEU A 5 7.08 -2.24 18.38
C LEU A 5 5.75 -2.15 17.61
N THR A 6 4.75 -1.49 18.21
CA THR A 6 3.43 -1.32 17.59
C THR A 6 3.48 -0.45 16.33
N SER A 7 4.46 0.46 16.22
CA SER A 7 4.58 1.40 15.10
C SER A 7 4.90 0.67 13.77
N ARG A 8 5.74 -0.37 13.81
CA ARG A 8 6.03 -1.20 12.62
C ARG A 8 4.86 -2.11 12.24
N LEU A 9 4.16 -2.64 13.24
CA LEU A 9 2.97 -3.46 13.01
C LEU A 9 1.84 -2.64 12.38
N GLN A 10 1.67 -1.40 12.84
CA GLN A 10 0.67 -0.47 12.32
C GLN A 10 0.99 -0.07 10.88
N ALA A 11 2.26 0.22 10.56
CA ALA A 11 2.71 0.48 9.19
C ALA A 11 2.43 -0.70 8.24
N TYR A 12 2.69 -1.93 8.69
CA TYR A 12 2.44 -3.13 7.89
C TYR A 12 0.93 -3.40 7.67
N ARG A 13 0.10 -3.11 8.68
CA ARG A 13 -1.36 -3.22 8.57
C ARG A 13 -1.93 -2.16 7.64
N ASN A 14 -1.43 -0.92 7.72
CA ASN A 14 -1.83 0.15 6.81
C ASN A 14 -1.42 -0.20 5.38
N GLN A 15 -0.17 -0.62 5.15
CA GLN A 15 0.31 -1.07 3.85
C GLN A 15 -0.57 -2.17 3.24
N ARG A 16 -0.99 -3.17 4.03
CA ARG A 16 -1.90 -4.21 3.54
C ARG A 16 -3.29 -3.68 3.21
N ASN A 17 -3.79 -2.72 3.98
CA ASN A 17 -5.07 -2.08 3.73
C ASN A 17 -5.00 -1.25 2.44
N ASP A 18 -3.94 -0.47 2.26
CA ASP A 18 -3.70 0.35 1.08
C ASP A 18 -3.56 -0.52 -0.18
N ILE A 19 -2.80 -1.62 -0.11
CA ILE A 19 -2.71 -2.60 -1.21
C ILE A 19 -4.09 -3.18 -1.54
N ARG A 20 -4.92 -3.47 -0.53
CA ARG A 20 -6.25 -4.03 -0.73
C ARG A 20 -7.20 -3.01 -1.36
N GLN A 21 -7.17 -1.76 -0.91
CA GLN A 21 -7.93 -0.66 -1.50
C GLN A 21 -7.53 -0.42 -2.96
N LEU A 22 -6.22 -0.32 -3.23
CA LEU A 22 -5.68 -0.18 -4.60
C LEU A 22 -6.01 -1.40 -5.48
N SER A 23 -6.00 -2.61 -4.92
CA SER A 23 -6.37 -3.83 -5.66
C SER A 23 -7.87 -3.94 -5.92
N MET A 24 -8.70 -3.27 -5.12
CA MET A 24 -10.14 -3.15 -5.35
C MET A 24 -10.48 -2.05 -6.37
N MET A 25 -9.54 -1.15 -6.68
CA MET A 25 -9.70 -0.17 -7.75
C MET A 25 -9.55 -0.86 -9.12
N ASP A 26 -10.27 -0.31 -10.09
CA ASP A 26 -10.25 -0.76 -11.47
C ASP A 26 -8.89 -0.45 -12.12
N ASP A 27 -8.43 -1.29 -13.07
CA ASP A 27 -7.13 -1.09 -13.75
C ASP A 27 -7.04 0.27 -14.44
N ARG A 28 -8.18 0.84 -14.86
CA ARG A 28 -8.21 2.20 -15.43
C ARG A 28 -7.85 3.28 -14.42
N ALA A 29 -8.36 3.17 -13.18
CA ALA A 29 -8.07 4.14 -12.13
C ALA A 29 -6.61 4.06 -11.67
N LEU A 30 -6.05 2.84 -11.64
CA LEU A 30 -4.63 2.61 -11.42
C LEU A 30 -3.78 3.18 -12.58
N SER A 31 -4.22 3.00 -13.83
CA SER A 31 -3.54 3.53 -15.00
C SER A 31 -3.58 5.06 -15.08
N ASP A 32 -4.63 5.71 -14.57
CA ASP A 32 -4.77 7.18 -14.56
C ASP A 32 -3.70 7.85 -13.68
N ILE A 33 -3.34 7.20 -12.58
CA ILE A 33 -2.23 7.61 -11.70
C ILE A 33 -0.87 7.03 -12.12
N GLY A 34 -0.80 6.36 -13.27
CA GLY A 34 0.42 5.77 -13.82
C GLY A 34 0.94 4.55 -13.04
N VAL A 35 0.10 3.85 -12.29
CA VAL A 35 0.47 2.67 -11.49
C VAL A 35 -0.11 1.42 -12.13
N GLY A 36 0.74 0.42 -12.42
CA GLY A 36 0.29 -0.91 -12.81
C GLY A 36 -0.15 -1.74 -11.60
N ARG A 37 -1.11 -2.66 -11.77
CA ARG A 37 -1.56 -3.56 -10.69
C ARG A 37 -0.42 -4.40 -10.09
N ALA A 38 0.56 -4.78 -10.92
CA ALA A 38 1.79 -5.46 -10.49
C ALA A 38 2.73 -4.54 -9.67
N ASP A 39 2.67 -3.23 -9.91
CA ASP A 39 3.48 -2.23 -9.23
C ASP A 39 2.87 -1.75 -7.91
N ILE A 40 1.59 -2.03 -7.60
CA ILE A 40 0.94 -1.64 -6.34
C ILE A 40 1.79 -2.05 -5.12
N ALA A 41 2.25 -3.30 -5.08
CA ALA A 41 3.06 -3.79 -3.95
C ALA A 41 4.40 -3.05 -3.85
N ARG A 42 4.96 -2.63 -4.98
CA ARG A 42 6.20 -1.86 -5.05
C ARG A 42 5.94 -0.40 -4.65
N ALA A 43 4.91 0.23 -5.18
CA ALA A 43 4.50 1.60 -4.88
C ALA A 43 4.21 1.80 -3.39
N VAL A 44 3.47 0.88 -2.75
CA VAL A 44 3.21 1.00 -1.30
C VAL A 44 4.46 0.71 -0.45
N ARG A 45 5.41 -0.09 -0.96
CA ARG A 45 6.66 -0.41 -0.24
C ARG A 45 7.74 0.66 -0.39
N PHE A 46 7.72 1.42 -1.47
CA PHE A 46 8.76 2.40 -1.84
C PHE A 46 8.25 3.85 -1.95
N GLY A 47 6.94 4.10 -1.86
CA GLY A 47 6.36 5.44 -1.82
C GLY A 47 6.71 6.14 -0.51
N ARG A 48 7.84 6.84 -0.49
CA ARG A 48 8.37 7.63 0.62
C ARG A 48 9.17 8.80 0.08
#